data_AF-A0A1H7QAD6-F1
#
_entry.id   AF-A0A1H7QAD6-F1
#
_cell.length_a   1.000
_cell.length_b   1.000
_cell.length_c   1.000
_cell.angle_alpha   90.00
_cell.angle_beta   90.00
_cell.angle_gamma   90.00
#
_symmetry.space_group_name_H-M   'P 1'
#
loop_
_entity.id
_entity.type
_entity.pdbx_description
1 polymer ?
#
loop_
_entity_poly.entity_id
_entity_poly.type
_entity_poly.pdbx_seq_one_letter_code
_entity_poly.pdbx_strand_id
1 'polypeptide(L)'
;MKNKSLGWWMVLSLSASACGMEDMSEQTSRDGASLQRPSITSDRASPPAGQATFGVEEEDYAPPESSIESFAFPDENGNYAGAVALKISASDVGTGVKEILYYFAGATSGSATVSGDTAYLPLIENPGLTTVIYYARDNAGNLEEAKSLDINIVLEQPGVSCLPVQLGEYNLFVLGNYMNGHDVQGKVAAGGNVTLTSFAVGAGLPSTNTNHVLVVGGNLNISNGAVYGDTYYGGTLTKAQNATIRRGTLTQGTPFNFTALSGDLQTLSSQLATQLEPTAAPRIEPWGGLYLKGSDPKLNVFELNASIFASTRYMELEAPAGSRIVVNIRGASASFSNFSQHNFRGGIDQTGILYNFVDATKINASSFGFWGTVLAPLADITFNNGSWDGGIYANSLTGTAEGHINPLKDFEFCQDGENHY
;
A
#
# COMPACT_ATOMS: atom_id res chain seq x y z
N MET A 1 0.02 -6.85 -41.54
CA MET A 1 -0.81 -7.87 -42.23
C MET A 1 -1.94 -8.28 -41.29
N LYS A 2 -3.14 -8.63 -41.79
CA LYS A 2 -4.23 -9.18 -40.97
C LYS A 2 -4.17 -10.71 -41.01
N ASN A 3 -4.63 -11.39 -39.96
CA ASN A 3 -5.36 -12.63 -40.15
C ASN A 3 -6.40 -12.87 -39.04
N LYS A 4 -7.50 -13.55 -39.38
CA LYS A 4 -8.60 -13.96 -38.48
C LYS A 4 -9.08 -15.36 -38.89
N SER A 5 -9.41 -16.22 -37.93
CA SER A 5 -10.25 -17.43 -38.06
C SER A 5 -10.78 -17.75 -36.65
N LEU A 6 -12.07 -17.93 -36.33
CA LEU A 6 -13.13 -18.81 -36.89
C LEU A 6 -12.83 -20.30 -36.65
N GLY A 7 -13.72 -21.12 -36.06
CA GLY A 7 -15.00 -20.83 -35.36
C GLY A 7 -15.99 -22.02 -35.27
N TRP A 8 -17.03 -21.88 -34.42
CA TRP A 8 -18.24 -22.76 -34.30
C TRP A 8 -18.06 -24.17 -33.69
N TRP A 9 -19.06 -24.80 -33.05
CA TRP A 9 -20.51 -24.94 -33.37
C TRP A 9 -21.54 -24.72 -32.23
N MET A 10 -22.84 -24.70 -32.58
CA MET A 10 -24.01 -24.45 -31.73
C MET A 10 -25.27 -25.22 -32.22
N VAL A 11 -26.01 -25.91 -31.33
CA VAL A 11 -27.42 -26.39 -31.42
C VAL A 11 -27.94 -26.60 -29.97
N LEU A 12 -29.13 -26.22 -29.44
CA LEU A 12 -30.33 -25.48 -29.89
C LEU A 12 -31.65 -26.27 -30.15
N SER A 13 -32.28 -26.83 -29.09
CA SER A 13 -33.74 -27.11 -28.95
C SER A 13 -34.11 -27.25 -27.46
N LEU A 14 -35.14 -26.61 -26.86
CA LEU A 14 -36.61 -26.61 -27.10
C LEU A 14 -37.27 -27.97 -26.78
N SER A 15 -38.43 -28.08 -26.11
CA SER A 15 -39.41 -27.07 -25.63
C SER A 15 -40.23 -27.53 -24.39
N ALA A 16 -41.02 -26.63 -23.78
CA ALA A 16 -41.81 -26.87 -22.55
C ALA A 16 -43.25 -27.40 -22.78
N SER A 17 -43.96 -27.76 -21.71
CA SER A 17 -45.45 -27.82 -21.61
C SER A 17 -45.91 -27.79 -20.16
N ALA A 18 -47.08 -27.21 -19.87
CA ALA A 18 -47.69 -27.16 -18.54
C ALA A 18 -49.23 -27.05 -18.62
N CYS A 19 -49.95 -27.91 -17.88
CA CYS A 19 -51.38 -27.85 -17.48
C CYS A 19 -51.67 -29.09 -16.60
N GLY A 20 -52.66 -29.13 -15.71
CA GLY A 20 -53.70 -28.13 -15.37
C GLY A 20 -54.29 -28.38 -13.96
N MET A 21 -55.51 -27.90 -13.70
CA MET A 21 -56.25 -28.02 -12.42
C MET A 21 -57.52 -28.89 -12.56
N GLU A 22 -58.42 -28.85 -11.56
CA GLU A 22 -59.77 -29.49 -11.45
C GLU A 22 -59.77 -30.97 -11.00
N ASP A 23 -60.74 -31.49 -10.22
CA ASP A 23 -61.68 -30.90 -9.23
C ASP A 23 -62.24 -32.02 -8.29
N MET A 24 -63.11 -31.70 -7.33
CA MET A 24 -63.73 -32.55 -6.30
C MET A 24 -64.53 -33.78 -6.79
N SER A 25 -64.63 -34.81 -5.94
CA SER A 25 -65.91 -35.49 -5.62
C SER A 25 -65.79 -36.45 -4.41
N GLU A 26 -66.93 -36.84 -3.83
CA GLU A 26 -67.02 -37.64 -2.59
C GLU A 26 -67.40 -39.13 -2.83
N GLN A 27 -67.37 -39.89 -1.71
CA GLN A 27 -68.48 -40.68 -1.16
C GLN A 27 -68.49 -42.24 -1.21
N THR A 28 -68.91 -42.79 -0.05
CA THR A 28 -69.37 -44.16 0.27
C THR A 28 -68.32 -45.31 0.22
N SER A 29 -68.16 -46.23 1.19
CA SER A 29 -68.92 -46.75 2.38
C SER A 29 -69.63 -48.11 2.15
N ARG A 30 -69.83 -48.87 3.26
CA ARG A 30 -70.51 -50.19 3.45
C ARG A 30 -69.69 -51.45 3.17
N ASP A 31 -69.91 -52.59 3.84
CA ASP A 31 -70.63 -52.94 5.10
C ASP A 31 -69.89 -54.18 5.70
N GLY A 32 -69.73 -54.36 7.02
CA GLY A 32 -70.62 -55.17 7.87
C GLY A 32 -70.24 -56.67 7.93
N ALA A 33 -70.63 -57.50 8.91
CA ALA A 33 -71.10 -57.28 10.29
C ALA A 33 -71.09 -58.63 11.06
N SER A 34 -70.89 -58.64 12.38
CA SER A 34 -71.28 -59.76 13.28
C SER A 34 -71.36 -59.30 14.74
N LEU A 35 -72.13 -59.99 15.58
CA LEU A 35 -72.55 -59.58 16.93
C LEU A 35 -72.64 -60.77 17.91
N GLN A 36 -72.92 -60.44 19.19
CA GLN A 36 -73.34 -61.29 20.33
C GLN A 36 -72.24 -61.77 21.30
N ARG A 37 -72.46 -61.83 22.64
CA ARG A 37 -73.54 -61.28 23.52
C ARG A 37 -73.00 -61.06 24.97
N PRO A 38 -73.69 -60.28 25.84
CA PRO A 38 -73.11 -59.71 27.07
C PRO A 38 -73.56 -60.34 28.41
N SER A 39 -72.84 -60.01 29.51
CA SER A 39 -73.17 -60.15 30.96
C SER A 39 -71.95 -59.65 31.79
N ILE A 40 -71.98 -59.01 32.97
CA ILE A 40 -73.01 -58.46 33.90
C ILE A 40 -72.59 -57.02 34.31
N THR A 41 -73.43 -56.25 35.02
CA THR A 41 -73.22 -54.84 35.43
C THR A 41 -72.45 -54.59 36.75
N SER A 42 -71.68 -53.49 36.77
CA SER A 42 -71.52 -52.52 37.88
C SER A 42 -71.00 -52.96 39.26
N ASP A 43 -69.81 -52.45 39.65
CA ASP A 43 -69.74 -51.40 40.70
C ASP A 43 -68.52 -50.48 40.52
N ARG A 44 -68.40 -49.45 41.36
CA ARG A 44 -67.59 -48.23 41.21
C ARG A 44 -66.07 -48.40 41.40
N ALA A 45 -65.32 -47.92 40.41
CA ALA A 45 -64.24 -46.97 40.61
C ALA A 45 -63.98 -46.17 39.31
N SER A 46 -63.63 -44.89 39.41
CA SER A 46 -63.16 -44.09 38.28
C SER A 46 -61.68 -43.70 38.47
N PRO A 47 -60.73 -44.45 37.89
CA PRO A 47 -59.39 -43.92 37.62
C PRO A 47 -59.47 -42.82 36.53
N PRO A 48 -58.45 -41.95 36.39
CA PRO A 48 -58.52 -40.79 35.51
C PRO A 48 -58.51 -41.16 34.01
N ALA A 49 -59.03 -40.25 33.19
CA ALA A 49 -58.86 -40.31 31.75
C ALA A 49 -57.39 -40.03 31.39
N GLY A 50 -56.73 -41.04 30.82
CA GLY A 50 -55.37 -40.94 30.30
C GLY A 50 -55.19 -41.97 29.20
N GLN A 51 -55.34 -41.56 27.93
CA GLN A 51 -54.93 -42.38 26.81
C GLN A 51 -53.40 -42.46 26.82
N ALA A 52 -52.85 -43.68 26.88
CA ALA A 52 -51.44 -43.89 26.60
C ALA A 52 -51.22 -43.71 25.09
N THR A 53 -51.01 -42.47 24.65
CA THR A 53 -50.48 -42.18 23.33
C THR A 53 -49.05 -42.68 23.28
N PHE A 54 -48.85 -43.86 22.70
CA PHE A 54 -47.54 -44.24 22.18
C PHE A 54 -47.23 -43.26 21.06
N GLY A 55 -46.41 -42.25 21.35
CA GLY A 55 -45.80 -41.43 20.33
C GLY A 55 -44.91 -42.33 19.49
N VAL A 56 -45.23 -42.44 18.20
CA VAL A 56 -44.21 -42.77 17.21
C VAL A 56 -43.42 -41.48 17.06
N GLU A 57 -42.20 -41.44 17.58
CA GLU A 57 -41.24 -40.42 17.17
C GLU A 57 -41.01 -40.63 15.67
N GLU A 58 -41.12 -39.59 14.85
CA GLU A 58 -40.87 -39.71 13.42
C GLU A 58 -39.38 -40.03 13.24
N GLU A 59 -39.08 -41.23 12.75
CA GLU A 59 -37.70 -41.64 12.44
C GLU A 59 -37.18 -40.75 11.30
N ASP A 60 -36.19 -39.94 11.65
CA ASP A 60 -35.53 -39.02 10.74
C ASP A 60 -34.40 -39.72 9.99
N TYR A 61 -34.47 -39.64 8.66
CA TYR A 61 -33.55 -40.24 7.71
C TYR A 61 -32.94 -39.20 6.75
N ALA A 62 -33.17 -37.90 6.98
CA ALA A 62 -32.68 -36.83 6.14
C ALA A 62 -31.32 -36.33 6.67
N PRO A 63 -30.24 -36.32 5.89
CA PRO A 63 -29.00 -35.70 6.33
C PRO A 63 -29.14 -34.17 6.35
N PRO A 64 -28.49 -33.48 7.31
CA PRO A 64 -28.44 -32.02 7.35
C PRO A 64 -27.71 -31.45 6.12
N GLU A 65 -28.03 -30.22 5.73
CA GLU A 65 -27.30 -29.48 4.69
C GLU A 65 -26.49 -28.34 5.30
N SER A 66 -25.18 -28.31 5.02
CA SER A 66 -24.24 -27.27 5.45
C SER A 66 -23.73 -26.38 4.31
N SER A 67 -23.32 -25.17 4.68
CA SER A 67 -22.81 -24.13 3.80
C SER A 67 -21.63 -23.42 4.47
N ILE A 68 -20.66 -22.96 3.68
CA ILE A 68 -19.48 -22.23 4.16
C ILE A 68 -19.43 -20.82 3.60
N GLU A 69 -19.13 -19.86 4.47
CA GLU A 69 -19.01 -18.43 4.22
C GLU A 69 -17.57 -18.00 4.51
N SER A 70 -16.96 -17.26 3.58
CA SER A 70 -15.65 -16.64 3.78
C SER A 70 -15.79 -15.15 4.05
N PHE A 71 -15.10 -14.67 5.08
CA PHE A 71 -15.02 -13.23 5.38
C PHE A 71 -13.89 -12.51 4.63
N ALA A 72 -13.12 -13.25 3.81
CA ALA A 72 -12.14 -12.71 2.87
C ALA A 72 -12.56 -13.01 1.42
N PHE A 73 -12.18 -12.14 0.49
CA PHE A 73 -12.42 -12.31 -0.94
C PHE A 73 -11.10 -12.60 -1.67
N PRO A 74 -11.05 -13.56 -2.60
CA PRO A 74 -9.87 -13.79 -3.43
C PRO A 74 -9.74 -12.78 -4.59
N ASP A 75 -8.58 -12.77 -5.24
CA ASP A 75 -8.33 -12.06 -6.50
C ASP A 75 -9.03 -12.71 -7.71
N GLU A 76 -8.85 -12.13 -8.91
CA GLU A 76 -9.39 -12.68 -10.17
C GLU A 76 -8.85 -14.07 -10.54
N ASN A 77 -7.83 -14.57 -9.84
CA ASN A 77 -7.19 -15.87 -10.06
C ASN A 77 -7.53 -16.91 -8.96
N GLY A 78 -8.26 -16.53 -7.90
CA GLY A 78 -8.61 -17.40 -6.77
C GLY A 78 -7.65 -17.36 -5.57
N ASN A 79 -6.72 -16.41 -5.51
CA ASN A 79 -5.73 -16.25 -4.44
C ASN A 79 -6.20 -15.29 -3.34
N TYR A 80 -5.87 -15.60 -2.09
CA TYR A 80 -6.12 -14.74 -0.93
C TYR A 80 -4.84 -14.03 -0.51
N ALA A 81 -4.87 -12.69 -0.44
CA ALA A 81 -3.71 -11.85 -0.13
C ALA A 81 -3.39 -11.74 1.39
N GLY A 82 -3.97 -12.60 2.22
CA GLY A 82 -3.85 -12.53 3.67
C GLY A 82 -4.70 -13.57 4.39
N ALA A 83 -4.77 -13.46 5.72
CA ALA A 83 -5.41 -14.43 6.59
C ALA A 83 -6.93 -14.57 6.33
N VAL A 84 -7.43 -15.80 6.29
CA VAL A 84 -8.82 -16.11 5.94
C VAL A 84 -9.59 -16.65 7.15
N ALA A 85 -10.66 -15.95 7.51
CA ALA A 85 -11.63 -16.40 8.51
C ALA A 85 -12.87 -16.98 7.81
N LEU A 86 -13.37 -18.12 8.30
CA LEU A 86 -14.48 -18.86 7.73
C LEU A 86 -15.55 -19.15 8.78
N LYS A 87 -16.81 -19.22 8.34
CA LYS A 87 -17.97 -19.67 9.12
C LYS A 87 -18.69 -20.77 8.35
N ILE A 88 -19.04 -21.85 9.04
CA ILE A 88 -19.94 -22.89 8.53
C ILE A 88 -21.28 -22.74 9.25
N SER A 89 -22.37 -22.78 8.50
CA SER A 89 -23.73 -22.90 9.05
C SER A 89 -24.46 -24.05 8.37
N ALA A 90 -25.17 -24.85 9.15
CA ALA A 90 -25.95 -25.98 8.71
C ALA A 90 -27.41 -25.86 9.11
N SER A 91 -28.29 -26.50 8.34
CA SER A 91 -29.73 -26.57 8.61
C SER A 91 -30.23 -27.98 8.35
N ASP A 92 -31.25 -28.37 9.10
CA ASP A 92 -31.94 -29.65 8.95
C ASP A 92 -33.46 -29.44 9.00
N VAL A 93 -34.20 -30.37 8.42
CA VAL A 93 -35.67 -30.40 8.33
C VAL A 93 -36.32 -31.38 9.31
N GLY A 94 -35.55 -32.28 9.92
CA GLY A 94 -36.00 -33.30 10.87
C GLY A 94 -35.62 -33.00 12.31
N THR A 95 -34.66 -33.75 12.85
CA THR A 95 -34.25 -33.75 14.27
C THR A 95 -33.30 -32.62 14.68
N GLY A 96 -32.87 -31.78 13.74
CA GLY A 96 -31.99 -30.64 13.95
C GLY A 96 -30.51 -31.01 13.98
N VAL A 97 -29.65 -30.05 13.61
CA VAL A 97 -28.20 -30.23 13.58
C VAL A 97 -27.64 -30.45 14.99
N LYS A 98 -26.87 -31.52 15.16
CA LYS A 98 -26.19 -31.89 16.40
C LYS A 98 -24.75 -31.38 16.45
N GLU A 99 -24.03 -31.53 15.34
CA GLU A 99 -22.61 -31.20 15.25
C GLU A 99 -22.15 -30.97 13.80
N ILE A 100 -21.23 -30.02 13.63
CA ILE A 100 -20.46 -29.78 12.42
C ILE A 100 -19.05 -30.33 12.65
N LEU A 101 -18.54 -31.09 11.67
CA LEU A 101 -17.16 -31.55 11.64
C LEU A 101 -16.42 -30.84 10.51
N TYR A 102 -15.20 -30.39 10.78
CA TYR A 102 -14.32 -29.84 9.75
C TYR A 102 -12.86 -30.26 9.97
N TYR A 103 -12.09 -30.27 8.88
CA TYR A 103 -10.64 -30.43 8.92
C TYR A 103 -9.94 -29.65 7.80
N PHE A 104 -8.68 -29.32 8.05
CA PHE A 104 -7.78 -28.64 7.13
C PHE A 104 -6.73 -29.63 6.60
N ALA A 105 -6.43 -29.55 5.30
CA ALA A 105 -5.35 -30.28 4.66
C ALA A 105 -4.54 -29.33 3.75
N GLY A 106 -3.22 -29.53 3.66
CA GLY A 106 -2.32 -28.65 2.91
C GLY A 106 -1.49 -27.75 3.83
N ALA A 107 -1.41 -26.46 3.51
CA ALA A 107 -0.57 -25.49 4.21
C ALA A 107 -0.96 -25.29 5.69
N THR A 108 -2.26 -25.29 6.00
CA THR A 108 -2.78 -25.45 7.36
C THR A 108 -3.34 -26.87 7.54
N SER A 109 -3.14 -27.45 8.73
CA SER A 109 -3.65 -28.78 9.08
C SER A 109 -4.21 -28.82 10.50
N GLY A 110 -5.25 -29.61 10.72
CA GLY A 110 -5.98 -29.71 11.98
C GLY A 110 -7.44 -30.13 11.76
N SER A 111 -8.18 -30.41 12.84
CA SER A 111 -9.60 -30.77 12.78
C SER A 111 -10.33 -30.45 14.07
N ALA A 112 -11.65 -30.29 14.00
CA ALA A 112 -12.50 -30.21 15.18
C ALA A 112 -13.95 -30.68 14.88
N THR A 113 -14.66 -30.95 15.96
CA THR A 113 -16.11 -31.13 15.99
C THR A 113 -16.71 -30.02 16.85
N VAL A 114 -17.69 -29.30 16.31
CA VAL A 114 -18.40 -28.20 17.00
C VAL A 114 -19.85 -28.61 17.15
N SER A 115 -20.39 -28.54 18.37
CA SER A 115 -21.80 -28.87 18.64
C SER A 115 -22.71 -27.72 18.23
N GLY A 116 -23.86 -28.06 17.64
CA GLY A 116 -24.85 -27.12 17.13
C GLY A 116 -24.73 -26.84 15.62
N ASP A 117 -25.49 -25.86 15.17
CA ASP A 117 -25.73 -25.51 13.76
C ASP A 117 -24.68 -24.59 13.12
N THR A 118 -23.75 -24.04 13.90
CA THR A 118 -22.84 -22.98 13.46
C THR A 118 -21.45 -23.17 14.03
N ALA A 119 -20.44 -23.16 13.15
CA ALA A 119 -19.03 -23.26 13.51
C ALA A 119 -18.24 -22.07 12.95
N TYR A 120 -17.48 -21.39 13.82
CA TYR A 120 -16.43 -20.46 13.42
C TYR A 120 -15.10 -21.20 13.40
N LEU A 121 -14.38 -21.10 12.28
CA LEU A 121 -13.13 -21.83 12.07
C LEU A 121 -11.92 -21.03 12.59
N PRO A 122 -10.84 -21.70 13.03
CA PRO A 122 -9.54 -21.08 13.24
C PRO A 122 -9.10 -20.29 12.01
N LEU A 123 -8.41 -19.18 12.24
CA LEU A 123 -7.88 -18.32 11.20
C LEU A 123 -6.85 -19.09 10.37
N ILE A 124 -7.03 -19.12 9.04
CA ILE A 124 -6.05 -19.71 8.12
C ILE A 124 -5.02 -18.63 7.79
N GLU A 125 -3.79 -18.78 8.28
CA GLU A 125 -2.72 -17.77 8.15
C GLU A 125 -1.52 -18.27 7.32
N ASN A 126 -1.41 -19.58 7.07
CA ASN A 126 -0.24 -20.15 6.40
C ASN A 126 -0.32 -19.93 4.87
N PRO A 127 0.72 -19.39 4.21
CA PRO A 127 0.76 -19.28 2.76
C PRO A 127 0.78 -20.66 2.08
N GLY A 128 0.16 -20.73 0.90
CA GLY A 128 -0.06 -21.94 0.11
C GLY A 128 -1.52 -22.41 0.13
N LEU A 129 -1.77 -23.55 -0.53
CA LEU A 129 -3.08 -24.16 -0.64
C LEU A 129 -3.47 -24.88 0.67
N THR A 130 -4.60 -24.48 1.25
CA THR A 130 -5.31 -25.19 2.30
C THR A 130 -6.69 -25.59 1.78
N THR A 131 -6.94 -26.90 1.68
CA THR A 131 -8.29 -27.43 1.44
C THR A 131 -9.00 -27.59 2.77
N VAL A 132 -10.13 -26.91 2.91
CA VAL A 132 -11.07 -27.06 4.03
C VAL A 132 -12.11 -28.10 3.65
N ILE A 133 -12.30 -29.13 4.47
CA ILE A 133 -13.28 -30.20 4.23
C ILE A 133 -14.24 -30.26 5.42
N TYR A 134 -15.55 -30.31 5.16
CA TYR A 134 -16.58 -30.19 6.20
C TYR A 134 -17.86 -30.98 5.87
N TYR A 135 -18.61 -31.32 6.93
CA TYR A 135 -19.93 -31.97 6.86
C TYR A 135 -20.66 -31.80 8.20
N ALA A 136 -22.00 -31.83 8.17
CA ALA A 136 -22.84 -31.83 9.36
C ALA A 136 -23.40 -33.24 9.71
N ARG A 137 -23.83 -33.40 10.97
CA ARG A 137 -24.62 -34.53 11.49
C ARG A 137 -25.80 -34.00 12.30
N ASP A 138 -26.96 -34.65 12.16
CA ASP A 138 -28.18 -34.35 12.93
C ASP A 138 -28.24 -35.11 14.29
N ASN A 139 -29.37 -35.01 14.99
CA ASN A 139 -29.57 -35.73 16.25
C ASN A 139 -29.92 -37.22 16.08
N ALA A 140 -30.54 -37.63 14.97
CA ALA A 140 -30.83 -39.03 14.63
C ALA A 140 -29.56 -39.86 14.32
N GLY A 141 -28.52 -39.21 13.79
CA GLY A 141 -27.26 -39.79 13.37
C GLY A 141 -26.99 -39.74 11.86
N ASN A 142 -27.87 -39.17 11.03
CA ASN A 142 -27.64 -39.05 9.58
C ASN A 142 -26.48 -38.07 9.32
N LEU A 143 -25.73 -38.35 8.26
CA LEU A 143 -24.48 -37.67 7.95
C LEU A 143 -24.54 -37.06 6.55
N GLU A 144 -24.13 -35.79 6.44
CA GLU A 144 -23.96 -35.13 5.16
C GLU A 144 -22.76 -35.68 4.38
N GLU A 145 -22.85 -35.69 3.05
CA GLU A 145 -21.70 -35.94 2.17
C GLU A 145 -20.67 -34.80 2.30
N ALA A 146 -19.38 -35.15 2.33
CA ALA A 146 -18.32 -34.19 2.61
C ALA A 146 -18.15 -33.12 1.52
N LYS A 147 -18.32 -31.85 1.90
CA LYS A 147 -18.11 -30.66 1.07
C LYS A 147 -16.68 -30.13 1.27
N SER A 148 -16.16 -29.40 0.28
CA SER A 148 -14.82 -28.80 0.36
C SER A 148 -14.76 -27.37 -0.19
N LEU A 149 -13.80 -26.59 0.32
CA LEU A 149 -13.43 -25.25 -0.15
C LEU A 149 -11.90 -25.14 -0.17
N ASP A 150 -11.35 -24.75 -1.32
CA ASP A 150 -9.91 -24.48 -1.45
C ASP A 150 -9.60 -23.01 -1.15
N ILE A 151 -8.63 -22.80 -0.26
CA ILE A 151 -8.11 -21.49 0.15
C ILE A 151 -6.62 -21.45 -0.19
N ASN A 152 -6.25 -20.75 -1.27
CA ASN A 152 -4.85 -20.55 -1.64
C ASN A 152 -4.37 -19.19 -1.15
N ILE A 153 -3.65 -19.14 -0.02
CA ILE A 153 -3.08 -17.87 0.49
C ILE A 153 -1.78 -17.59 -0.27
N VAL A 154 -1.77 -16.53 -1.07
CA VAL A 154 -0.56 -16.01 -1.72
C VAL A 154 -0.20 -14.71 -1.04
N LEU A 155 0.74 -14.80 -0.09
CA LEU A 155 1.46 -13.63 0.38
C LEU A 155 2.43 -13.19 -0.73
N GLU A 156 2.55 -11.89 -0.96
CA GLU A 156 3.70 -11.34 -1.69
C GLU A 156 4.99 -11.80 -0.99
N GLN A 157 6.01 -12.15 -1.77
CA GLN A 157 7.08 -13.03 -1.28
C GLN A 157 7.75 -12.50 0.00
N PRO A 158 7.77 -13.28 1.11
CA PRO A 158 8.45 -12.89 2.34
C PRO A 158 9.98 -12.94 2.16
N GLY A 159 10.51 -11.88 1.55
CA GLY A 159 11.91 -11.69 1.14
C GLY A 159 12.08 -10.45 0.26
N VAL A 160 11.16 -10.22 -0.68
CA VAL A 160 11.23 -9.12 -1.66
C VAL A 160 10.83 -7.79 -1.03
N SER A 161 11.68 -7.23 -0.18
CA SER A 161 11.55 -5.85 0.27
C SER A 161 12.00 -4.92 -0.86
N CYS A 162 11.04 -4.31 -1.54
CA CYS A 162 11.27 -3.16 -2.42
C CYS A 162 11.26 -1.87 -1.58
N LEU A 163 12.29 -1.02 -1.74
CA LEU A 163 12.30 0.34 -1.17
C LEU A 163 11.89 1.35 -2.25
N PRO A 164 10.72 2.00 -2.13
CA PRO A 164 10.34 3.11 -2.99
C PRO A 164 11.14 4.37 -2.68
N VAL A 165 11.59 5.06 -3.73
CA VAL A 165 12.34 6.32 -3.65
C VAL A 165 11.53 7.43 -4.33
N GLN A 166 10.61 8.01 -3.55
CA GLN A 166 9.65 9.02 -4.03
C GLN A 166 10.05 10.42 -3.57
N LEU A 167 10.91 11.09 -4.33
CA LEU A 167 11.50 12.41 -4.00
C LEU A 167 11.26 13.46 -5.11
N GLY A 168 10.12 13.36 -5.81
CA GLY A 168 9.75 14.24 -6.92
C GLY A 168 8.77 15.39 -6.59
N GLU A 169 8.00 15.33 -5.50
CA GLU A 169 6.91 16.29 -5.23
C GLU A 169 7.40 17.69 -4.76
N TYR A 170 8.57 17.77 -4.10
CA TYR A 170 9.10 19.02 -3.55
C TYR A 170 10.44 19.41 -4.19
N ASN A 171 10.54 20.69 -4.59
CA ASN A 171 11.84 21.29 -4.92
C ASN A 171 12.68 21.46 -3.65
N LEU A 172 12.04 21.76 -2.53
CA LEU A 172 12.67 21.88 -1.21
C LEU A 172 11.74 21.32 -0.13
N PHE A 173 12.24 20.39 0.66
CA PHE A 173 11.59 19.85 1.85
C PHE A 173 12.59 19.91 3.01
N VAL A 174 12.27 20.67 4.07
CA VAL A 174 13.12 20.74 5.27
C VAL A 174 12.35 20.48 6.55
N LEU A 175 13.05 19.89 7.53
CA LEU A 175 12.46 19.50 8.83
C LEU A 175 12.36 20.71 9.78
N GLY A 176 13.42 21.50 9.81
CA GLY A 176 13.54 22.78 10.49
C GLY A 176 13.27 23.96 9.57
N ASN A 177 14.09 25.01 9.67
CA ASN A 177 13.81 26.30 9.05
C ASN A 177 14.26 26.39 7.58
N TYR A 178 13.58 27.23 6.79
CA TYR A 178 14.09 27.74 5.51
C TYR A 178 14.22 29.27 5.57
N MET A 179 15.45 29.77 5.64
CA MET A 179 15.76 31.17 5.97
C MET A 179 16.52 31.89 4.86
N ASN A 180 16.19 33.17 4.64
CA ASN A 180 16.78 34.05 3.63
C ASN A 180 16.58 33.56 2.18
N GLY A 181 15.52 32.80 1.94
CA GLY A 181 15.22 32.22 0.63
C GLY A 181 14.72 33.24 -0.40
N HIS A 182 15.10 32.97 -1.66
CA HIS A 182 14.66 33.68 -2.86
C HIS A 182 13.74 32.75 -3.69
N ASP A 183 14.07 32.47 -4.94
CA ASP A 183 13.17 31.84 -5.90
C ASP A 183 13.26 30.31 -5.85
N VAL A 184 12.08 29.66 -5.80
CA VAL A 184 11.94 28.20 -5.93
C VAL A 184 10.80 27.95 -6.91
N GLN A 185 11.13 27.47 -8.11
CA GLN A 185 10.18 27.30 -9.21
C GLN A 185 9.06 26.31 -8.86
N GLY A 186 9.37 25.24 -8.12
CA GLY A 186 8.43 24.21 -7.65
C GLY A 186 7.90 24.43 -6.21
N LYS A 187 7.49 23.34 -5.55
CA LYS A 187 6.91 23.37 -4.20
C LYS A 187 7.96 23.44 -3.10
N VAL A 188 7.59 24.05 -1.97
CA VAL A 188 8.42 24.19 -0.76
C VAL A 188 7.65 23.70 0.47
N ALA A 189 8.29 22.86 1.29
CA ALA A 189 7.80 22.50 2.62
C ALA A 189 8.91 22.71 3.67
N ALA A 190 8.55 23.23 4.84
CA ALA A 190 9.46 23.46 5.96
C ALA A 190 8.75 23.23 7.30
N GLY A 191 9.20 22.28 8.13
CA GLY A 191 8.58 21.99 9.42
C GLY A 191 8.84 23.06 10.49
N GLY A 192 9.93 23.82 10.35
CA GLY A 192 10.24 24.99 11.16
C GLY A 192 9.68 26.29 10.58
N ASN A 193 10.40 27.40 10.80
CA ASN A 193 10.02 28.73 10.33
C ASN A 193 10.49 28.97 8.90
N VAL A 194 9.78 29.83 8.17
CA VAL A 194 10.17 30.31 6.84
C VAL A 194 10.36 31.82 6.83
N THR A 195 11.45 32.29 6.23
CA THR A 195 11.67 33.72 5.95
C THR A 195 12.17 33.92 4.53
N LEU A 196 11.33 34.53 3.68
CA LEU A 196 11.64 34.83 2.26
C LEU A 196 11.56 36.33 1.97
N THR A 197 12.40 36.80 1.06
CA THR A 197 12.38 38.17 0.54
C THR A 197 12.76 38.19 -0.92
N SER A 198 12.11 39.03 -1.73
CA SER A 198 12.44 39.18 -3.16
C SER A 198 12.33 37.83 -3.90
N PHE A 199 11.18 37.17 -3.71
CA PHE A 199 10.99 35.73 -3.89
C PHE A 199 9.80 35.36 -4.80
N ALA A 200 9.91 34.19 -5.44
CA ALA A 200 8.85 33.52 -6.17
C ALA A 200 8.84 32.01 -5.85
N VAL A 201 7.77 31.52 -5.18
CA VAL A 201 7.60 30.08 -4.87
C VAL A 201 6.47 29.48 -5.71
N GLY A 202 6.75 28.37 -6.40
CA GLY A 202 5.81 27.67 -7.28
C GLY A 202 5.57 28.35 -8.63
N ALA A 203 6.40 29.33 -9.00
CA ALA A 203 6.20 30.14 -10.21
C ALA A 203 6.34 29.34 -11.52
N GLY A 204 7.14 28.27 -11.51
CA GLY A 204 7.29 27.35 -12.64
C GLY A 204 6.19 26.29 -12.72
N LEU A 205 5.32 26.17 -11.70
CA LEU A 205 4.27 25.16 -11.68
C LEU A 205 3.11 25.53 -12.62
N PRO A 206 2.57 24.54 -13.38
CA PRO A 206 1.33 24.70 -14.14
C PRO A 206 0.20 25.28 -13.28
N SER A 207 -0.68 26.08 -13.89
CA SER A 207 -1.80 26.72 -13.18
C SER A 207 -2.83 25.75 -12.58
N THR A 208 -2.70 24.45 -12.85
CA THR A 208 -3.49 23.35 -12.27
C THR A 208 -2.83 22.70 -11.05
N ASN A 209 -1.52 22.90 -10.82
CA ASN A 209 -0.79 22.32 -9.68
C ASN A 209 -0.62 23.39 -8.59
N THR A 210 -1.71 23.71 -7.90
CA THR A 210 -1.77 24.73 -6.82
C THR A 210 -1.65 24.12 -5.43
N ASN A 211 -1.97 22.83 -5.27
CA ASN A 211 -2.03 22.17 -3.97
C ASN A 211 -0.65 22.14 -3.26
N HIS A 212 -0.62 22.57 -2.00
CA HIS A 212 0.55 22.50 -1.10
C HIS A 212 1.84 23.15 -1.65
N VAL A 213 1.72 24.27 -2.38
CA VAL A 213 2.88 24.93 -3.01
C VAL A 213 3.84 25.55 -2.00
N LEU A 214 3.34 26.06 -0.87
CA LEU A 214 4.17 26.41 0.28
C LEU A 214 3.53 25.87 1.58
N VAL A 215 4.25 25.03 2.33
CA VAL A 215 3.77 24.50 3.62
C VAL A 215 4.78 24.76 4.72
N VAL A 216 4.34 25.41 5.81
CA VAL A 216 5.20 25.85 6.92
C VAL A 216 4.65 25.34 8.25
N GLY A 217 5.45 24.61 9.02
CA GLY A 217 5.07 24.14 10.36
C GLY A 217 5.14 25.26 11.41
N GLY A 218 6.16 26.10 11.34
CA GLY A 218 6.37 27.25 12.23
C GLY A 218 5.80 28.56 11.70
N ASN A 219 6.50 29.66 11.99
CA ASN A 219 6.11 31.01 11.56
C ASN A 219 6.46 31.25 10.09
N LEU A 220 5.60 31.97 9.36
CA LEU A 220 5.81 32.36 7.97
C LEU A 220 6.02 33.88 7.87
N ASN A 221 7.24 34.29 7.49
CA ASN A 221 7.62 35.68 7.25
C ASN A 221 7.94 35.90 5.76
N ILE A 222 7.17 36.74 5.07
CA ILE A 222 7.27 36.95 3.62
C ILE A 222 7.15 38.43 3.23
N SER A 223 8.06 38.87 2.37
CA SER A 223 8.10 40.24 1.84
C SER A 223 8.55 40.28 0.38
N ASN A 224 8.08 41.28 -0.37
CA ASN A 224 8.52 41.54 -1.75
C ASN A 224 8.47 40.30 -2.68
N GLY A 225 7.30 39.67 -2.88
CA GLY A 225 7.28 38.40 -3.61
C GLY A 225 5.91 37.76 -3.84
N ALA A 226 5.93 36.52 -4.31
CA ALA A 226 4.73 35.77 -4.65
C ALA A 226 4.84 34.25 -4.41
N VAL A 227 3.83 33.67 -3.77
CA VAL A 227 3.55 32.22 -3.84
C VAL A 227 2.49 31.99 -4.92
N TYR A 228 2.64 30.95 -5.75
CA TYR A 228 1.81 30.69 -6.93
C TYR A 228 0.87 29.47 -6.79
N GLY A 229 0.50 29.14 -5.55
CA GLY A 229 -0.52 28.16 -5.19
C GLY A 229 -0.89 28.27 -3.70
N ASP A 230 -1.54 27.24 -3.18
CA ASP A 230 -2.02 27.16 -1.80
C ASP A 230 -0.86 27.18 -0.78
N THR A 231 -1.05 27.99 0.25
CA THR A 231 -0.05 28.30 1.28
C THR A 231 -0.57 27.98 2.67
N TYR A 232 0.18 27.17 3.42
CA TYR A 232 -0.14 26.74 4.78
C TYR A 232 0.92 27.22 5.77
N TYR A 233 0.50 27.66 6.96
CA TYR A 233 1.41 28.04 8.04
C TYR A 233 0.84 27.63 9.42
N GLY A 234 1.62 26.96 10.27
CA GLY A 234 1.17 26.56 11.61
C GLY A 234 1.23 27.69 12.65
N GLY A 235 2.33 28.45 12.65
CA GLY A 235 2.61 29.51 13.62
C GLY A 235 1.98 30.87 13.29
N THR A 236 2.76 31.95 13.49
CA THR A 236 2.34 33.32 13.13
C THR A 236 2.64 33.65 11.67
N LEU A 237 1.86 34.58 11.10
CA LEU A 237 2.04 35.10 9.76
C LEU A 237 2.49 36.57 9.81
N THR A 238 3.66 36.84 9.23
CA THR A 238 4.15 38.19 8.96
C THR A 238 4.23 38.36 7.44
N LYS A 239 3.26 39.05 6.85
CA LYS A 239 3.19 39.28 5.39
C LYS A 239 3.19 40.76 5.08
N ALA A 240 4.25 41.24 4.41
CA ALA A 240 4.30 42.62 3.93
C ALA A 240 3.28 42.87 2.80
N GLN A 241 2.88 44.13 2.59
CA GLN A 241 1.87 44.48 1.57
C GLN A 241 2.29 44.12 0.13
N ASN A 242 3.59 44.00 -0.14
CA ASN A 242 4.16 43.57 -1.42
C ASN A 242 4.42 42.05 -1.51
N ALA A 243 3.95 41.24 -0.56
CA ALA A 243 3.96 39.78 -0.64
C ALA A 243 2.55 39.25 -0.98
N THR A 244 2.46 38.52 -2.09
CA THR A 244 1.18 38.06 -2.67
C THR A 244 1.05 36.54 -2.66
N ILE A 245 -0.17 36.05 -2.52
CA ILE A 245 -0.52 34.64 -2.79
C ILE A 245 -1.39 34.66 -4.04
N ARG A 246 -1.05 33.83 -5.03
CA ARG A 246 -1.60 33.85 -6.39
C ARG A 246 -2.07 32.45 -6.76
N ARG A 247 -3.23 32.34 -7.39
CA ARG A 247 -3.83 31.05 -7.81
C ARG A 247 -4.07 30.05 -6.64
N GLY A 248 -4.17 30.52 -5.40
CA GLY A 248 -4.34 29.63 -4.23
C GLY A 248 -4.72 30.39 -2.96
N THR A 249 -4.97 29.62 -1.91
CA THR A 249 -5.42 30.06 -0.58
C THR A 249 -4.25 30.35 0.37
N LEU A 250 -4.55 31.02 1.50
CA LEU A 250 -3.62 31.23 2.60
C LEU A 250 -4.30 30.79 3.90
N THR A 251 -3.85 29.66 4.44
CA THR A 251 -4.57 28.89 5.46
C THR A 251 -3.68 28.67 6.67
N GLN A 252 -4.20 28.90 7.88
CA GLN A 252 -3.49 28.55 9.11
C GLN A 252 -3.71 27.08 9.46
N GLY A 253 -2.65 26.37 9.81
CA GLY A 253 -2.62 24.93 10.06
C GLY A 253 -1.52 24.22 9.26
N THR A 254 -1.31 22.94 9.58
CA THR A 254 -0.25 22.11 8.99
C THR A 254 -0.86 20.83 8.39
N PRO A 255 -0.86 20.66 7.05
CA PRO A 255 -1.44 19.47 6.41
C PRO A 255 -0.59 18.19 6.60
N PHE A 256 0.64 18.30 7.11
CA PHE A 256 1.59 17.19 7.24
C PHE A 256 2.11 17.02 8.67
N ASN A 257 2.47 15.79 9.02
CA ASN A 257 3.26 15.48 10.21
C ASN A 257 4.76 15.46 9.83
N PHE A 258 5.44 16.60 9.95
CA PHE A 258 6.88 16.72 9.67
C PHE A 258 7.76 15.80 10.52
N THR A 259 7.32 15.39 11.72
CA THR A 259 8.06 14.46 12.59
C THR A 259 8.03 13.02 12.05
N ALA A 260 6.92 12.60 11.43
CA ALA A 260 6.86 11.31 10.74
C ALA A 260 7.77 11.33 9.50
N LEU A 261 7.58 12.32 8.62
CA LEU A 261 8.36 12.49 7.39
C LEU A 261 9.87 12.64 7.65
N SER A 262 10.26 13.19 8.80
CA SER A 262 11.66 13.18 9.30
C SER A 262 12.20 11.76 9.47
N GLY A 263 11.44 10.90 10.16
CA GLY A 263 11.79 9.50 10.37
C GLY A 263 11.85 8.73 9.06
N ASP A 264 10.88 8.96 8.16
CA ASP A 264 10.82 8.31 6.86
C ASP A 264 12.04 8.66 5.99
N LEU A 265 12.41 9.94 5.91
CA LEU A 265 13.57 10.40 5.12
C LEU A 265 14.91 9.93 5.71
N GLN A 266 15.06 9.88 7.04
CA GLN A 266 16.24 9.31 7.70
C GLN A 266 16.33 7.79 7.48
N THR A 267 15.20 7.10 7.54
CA THR A 267 15.11 5.65 7.28
C THR A 267 15.51 5.34 5.84
N LEU A 268 14.90 6.02 4.85
CA LEU A 268 15.24 5.94 3.43
C LEU A 268 16.73 6.20 3.18
N SER A 269 17.29 7.26 3.75
CA SER A 269 18.72 7.60 3.63
C SER A 269 19.62 6.49 4.18
N SER A 270 19.26 5.90 5.32
CA SER A 270 20.01 4.80 5.93
C SER A 270 19.90 3.49 5.13
N GLN A 271 18.74 3.18 4.56
CA GLN A 271 18.50 1.97 3.75
C GLN A 271 19.23 2.07 2.39
N LEU A 272 19.14 3.21 1.70
CA LEU A 272 19.96 3.52 0.51
C LEU A 272 21.47 3.33 0.77
N ALA A 273 21.92 3.61 2.00
CA ALA A 273 23.32 3.52 2.41
C ALA A 273 23.75 2.17 3.01
N THR A 274 22.84 1.19 3.11
CA THR A 274 23.11 -0.14 3.72
C THR A 274 22.59 -1.32 2.90
N GLN A 275 21.71 -1.09 1.91
CA GLN A 275 21.14 -2.13 1.04
C GLN A 275 21.60 -2.00 -0.42
N LEU A 276 22.16 -0.86 -0.83
CA LEU A 276 22.72 -0.65 -2.15
C LEU A 276 24.26 -0.76 -2.11
N GLU A 277 24.78 -1.89 -2.57
CA GLU A 277 26.21 -2.09 -2.76
C GLU A 277 26.75 -1.26 -3.95
N PRO A 278 27.96 -0.67 -3.86
CA PRO A 278 28.53 0.12 -4.96
C PRO A 278 28.78 -0.72 -6.23
N THR A 279 28.15 -0.33 -7.35
CA THR A 279 28.29 -1.03 -8.64
C THR A 279 29.55 -0.65 -9.40
N ALA A 280 30.15 0.51 -9.08
CA ALA A 280 31.38 0.99 -9.71
C ALA A 280 32.20 1.88 -8.77
N ALA A 281 33.52 1.88 -8.94
CA ALA A 281 34.44 2.74 -8.20
C ALA A 281 34.56 4.14 -8.84
N PRO A 282 34.60 5.22 -8.05
CA PRO A 282 34.83 6.58 -8.56
C PRO A 282 36.28 6.74 -9.03
N ARG A 283 36.51 7.41 -10.17
CA ARG A 283 37.85 7.88 -10.55
C ARG A 283 38.07 9.31 -10.03
N ILE A 284 39.10 9.47 -9.21
CA ILE A 284 39.51 10.74 -8.61
C ILE A 284 40.88 11.13 -9.16
N GLU A 285 40.97 12.32 -9.73
CA GLU A 285 42.17 12.88 -10.33
C GLU A 285 42.83 13.94 -9.42
N PRO A 286 44.17 13.97 -9.26
CA PRO A 286 44.86 14.91 -8.37
C PRO A 286 44.64 16.41 -8.67
N TRP A 287 44.20 16.75 -9.88
CA TRP A 287 43.86 18.14 -10.27
C TRP A 287 42.44 18.56 -9.89
N GLY A 288 41.64 17.68 -9.28
CA GLY A 288 40.26 17.93 -8.86
C GLY A 288 39.19 17.39 -9.81
N GLY A 289 39.51 16.40 -10.64
CA GLY A 289 38.52 15.72 -11.50
C GLY A 289 37.85 14.54 -10.77
N LEU A 290 36.53 14.56 -10.66
CA LEU A 290 35.72 13.48 -10.10
C LEU A 290 34.84 12.87 -11.21
N TYR A 291 34.98 11.57 -11.46
CA TYR A 291 34.24 10.87 -12.50
C TYR A 291 33.50 9.66 -11.92
N LEU A 292 32.17 9.65 -12.07
CA LEU A 292 31.28 8.56 -11.68
C LEU A 292 30.76 7.88 -12.95
N LYS A 293 31.42 6.81 -13.40
CA LYS A 293 31.08 6.08 -14.63
C LYS A 293 30.36 4.77 -14.31
N GLY A 294 29.07 4.76 -14.57
CA GLY A 294 28.21 3.61 -14.57
C GLY A 294 28.04 3.01 -15.98
N SER A 295 27.53 1.79 -16.02
CA SER A 295 27.21 1.07 -17.26
C SER A 295 25.95 0.21 -17.15
N ASP A 296 25.35 0.13 -15.96
CA ASP A 296 24.12 -0.61 -15.74
C ASP A 296 22.93 0.18 -16.33
N PRO A 297 22.03 -0.45 -17.11
CA PRO A 297 20.91 0.23 -17.75
C PRO A 297 19.79 0.64 -16.78
N LYS A 298 19.84 0.15 -15.52
CA LYS A 298 18.82 0.33 -14.49
C LYS A 298 19.35 1.22 -13.35
N LEU A 299 20.38 0.79 -12.61
CA LEU A 299 20.86 1.46 -11.40
C LEU A 299 22.39 1.38 -11.26
N ASN A 300 23.01 2.54 -11.02
CA ASN A 300 24.45 2.67 -10.81
C ASN A 300 24.70 3.30 -9.43
N VAL A 301 25.49 2.65 -8.58
CA VAL A 301 25.70 3.03 -7.18
C VAL A 301 27.16 3.37 -6.93
N PHE A 302 27.42 4.52 -6.30
CA PHE A 302 28.75 4.98 -5.93
C PHE A 302 28.81 5.34 -4.44
N GLU A 303 29.99 5.19 -3.84
CA GLU A 303 30.29 5.56 -2.46
C GLU A 303 31.41 6.63 -2.47
N LEU A 304 31.22 7.72 -1.74
CA LEU A 304 32.16 8.85 -1.67
C LEU A 304 32.34 9.35 -0.23
N ASN A 305 33.56 9.79 0.10
CA ASN A 305 33.78 10.58 1.31
C ASN A 305 33.49 12.07 1.05
N ALA A 306 32.68 12.70 1.89
CA ALA A 306 32.22 14.09 1.77
C ALA A 306 33.36 15.14 1.65
N SER A 307 34.58 14.81 2.11
CA SER A 307 35.75 15.70 1.96
C SER A 307 36.20 15.90 0.51
N ILE A 308 35.85 15.00 -0.42
CA ILE A 308 36.28 15.08 -1.82
C ILE A 308 35.81 16.35 -2.53
N PHE A 309 34.65 16.88 -2.13
CA PHE A 309 34.05 18.05 -2.77
C PHE A 309 34.83 19.35 -2.51
N ALA A 310 35.66 19.40 -1.46
CA ALA A 310 36.53 20.55 -1.19
C ALA A 310 37.71 20.67 -2.19
N SER A 311 38.20 19.55 -2.72
CA SER A 311 39.26 19.50 -3.76
C SER A 311 38.70 19.34 -5.17
N THR A 312 37.45 18.89 -5.33
CA THR A 312 36.80 18.74 -6.64
C THR A 312 36.64 20.10 -7.34
N ARG A 313 36.96 20.14 -8.63
CA ARG A 313 36.84 21.30 -9.54
C ARG A 313 36.03 20.94 -10.78
N TYR A 314 35.97 19.67 -11.14
CA TYR A 314 35.25 19.14 -12.28
C TYR A 314 34.51 17.87 -11.84
N MET A 315 33.22 17.77 -12.12
CA MET A 315 32.44 16.55 -11.87
C MET A 315 31.76 16.07 -13.14
N GLU A 316 31.87 14.78 -13.42
CA GLU A 316 31.20 14.13 -14.55
C GLU A 316 30.54 12.84 -14.09
N LEU A 317 29.27 12.68 -14.46
CA LEU A 317 28.48 11.47 -14.23
C LEU A 317 28.12 10.87 -15.59
N GLU A 318 28.47 9.61 -15.79
CA GLU A 318 28.17 8.87 -17.02
C GLU A 318 27.33 7.64 -16.67
N ALA A 319 26.11 7.55 -17.20
CA ALA A 319 25.28 6.35 -17.11
C ALA A 319 24.28 6.30 -18.27
N PRO A 320 23.72 5.13 -18.60
CA PRO A 320 22.74 4.98 -19.68
C PRO A 320 21.49 5.86 -19.48
N ALA A 321 20.93 6.37 -20.58
CA ALA A 321 19.64 7.07 -20.55
C ALA A 321 18.53 6.23 -19.91
N GLY A 322 17.77 6.84 -19.00
CA GLY A 322 16.67 6.18 -18.27
C GLY A 322 17.09 5.43 -16.99
N SER A 323 18.38 5.17 -16.78
CA SER A 323 18.89 4.60 -15.52
C SER A 323 18.79 5.58 -14.35
N ARG A 324 19.17 5.13 -13.14
CA ARG A 324 19.43 5.97 -11.97
C ARG A 324 20.90 5.94 -11.59
N ILE A 325 21.37 7.04 -11.00
CA ILE A 325 22.61 7.08 -10.19
C ILE A 325 22.23 7.38 -8.74
N VAL A 326 22.69 6.53 -7.81
CA VAL A 326 22.70 6.84 -6.37
C VAL A 326 24.15 7.04 -5.93
N VAL A 327 24.43 8.17 -5.29
CA VAL A 327 25.73 8.49 -4.70
C VAL A 327 25.57 8.53 -3.19
N ASN A 328 25.99 7.48 -2.51
CA ASN A 328 26.11 7.45 -1.06
C ASN A 328 27.34 8.27 -0.63
N ILE A 329 27.14 9.24 0.25
CA ILE A 329 28.15 10.22 0.66
C ILE A 329 28.28 10.19 2.19
N ARG A 330 29.48 9.84 2.68
CA ARG A 330 29.77 9.73 4.13
C ARG A 330 30.80 10.74 4.63
N GLY A 331 30.61 11.21 5.85
CA GLY A 331 31.40 12.21 6.54
C GLY A 331 30.55 13.40 6.99
N ALA A 332 30.67 13.75 8.27
CA ALA A 332 29.83 14.75 8.97
C ALA A 332 29.69 16.14 8.31
N SER A 333 30.56 16.53 7.37
CA SER A 333 30.38 17.77 6.62
C SER A 333 30.90 17.74 5.19
N ALA A 334 30.15 18.33 4.27
CA ALA A 334 30.56 18.59 2.89
C ALA A 334 30.76 20.09 2.62
N SER A 335 31.51 20.42 1.56
CA SER A 335 31.73 21.80 1.11
C SER A 335 31.87 21.88 -0.41
N PHE A 336 31.01 22.68 -1.05
CA PHE A 336 30.92 22.83 -2.50
C PHE A 336 31.21 24.27 -2.90
N SER A 337 32.31 24.50 -3.60
CA SER A 337 32.68 25.80 -4.16
C SER A 337 33.74 25.64 -5.26
N ASN A 338 33.85 26.62 -6.16
CA ASN A 338 34.89 26.65 -7.20
C ASN A 338 34.87 25.45 -8.17
N PHE A 339 33.68 24.85 -8.41
CA PHE A 339 33.49 23.91 -9.50
C PHE A 339 33.44 24.70 -10.81
N SER A 340 34.27 24.34 -11.78
CA SER A 340 34.30 24.97 -13.10
C SER A 340 33.27 24.37 -14.05
N GLN A 341 33.00 23.07 -13.93
CA GLN A 341 32.02 22.34 -14.76
C GLN A 341 31.40 21.16 -14.00
N HIS A 342 30.13 20.90 -14.29
CA HIS A 342 29.37 19.70 -13.93
C HIS A 342 28.79 19.15 -15.24
N ASN A 343 29.02 17.88 -15.57
CA ASN A 343 28.70 17.30 -16.88
C ASN A 343 28.01 15.94 -16.77
N PHE A 344 27.15 15.63 -17.75
CA PHE A 344 26.53 14.31 -17.91
C PHE A 344 26.96 13.63 -19.22
N ARG A 345 27.06 12.29 -19.20
CA ARG A 345 27.33 11.43 -20.37
C ARG A 345 26.48 10.16 -20.32
N GLY A 346 26.46 9.39 -21.42
CA GLY A 346 25.67 8.15 -21.55
C GLY A 346 24.16 8.36 -21.77
N GLY A 347 23.67 9.59 -21.54
CA GLY A 347 22.29 9.99 -21.74
C GLY A 347 21.46 10.09 -20.47
N ILE A 348 22.05 9.89 -19.29
CA ILE A 348 21.45 10.30 -18.03
C ILE A 348 21.33 11.84 -17.94
N ASP A 349 20.35 12.30 -17.17
CA ASP A 349 20.07 13.70 -16.87
C ASP A 349 19.84 13.88 -15.35
N GLN A 350 19.72 15.13 -14.89
CA GLN A 350 19.52 15.48 -13.47
C GLN A 350 18.33 14.77 -12.79
N THR A 351 17.27 14.45 -13.52
CA THR A 351 16.10 13.73 -12.96
C THR A 351 16.37 12.25 -12.66
N GLY A 352 17.54 11.72 -13.03
CA GLY A 352 17.98 10.37 -12.71
C GLY A 352 18.99 10.27 -11.55
N ILE A 353 19.35 11.37 -10.89
CA ILE A 353 20.50 11.43 -9.97
C ILE A 353 20.05 11.75 -8.54
N LEU A 354 20.49 10.91 -7.58
CA LEU A 354 20.27 11.09 -6.15
C LEU A 354 21.60 11.12 -5.37
N TYR A 355 21.87 12.23 -4.69
CA TYR A 355 22.98 12.37 -3.74
C TYR A 355 22.47 12.12 -2.32
N ASN A 356 22.85 10.98 -1.74
CA ASN A 356 22.43 10.56 -0.40
C ASN A 356 23.55 10.84 0.62
N PHE A 357 23.44 11.95 1.35
CA PHE A 357 24.36 12.32 2.43
C PHE A 357 23.92 11.63 3.73
N VAL A 358 24.57 10.51 4.04
CA VAL A 358 24.11 9.51 5.02
C VAL A 358 24.21 10.00 6.47
N ASP A 359 25.30 10.68 6.80
CA ASP A 359 25.70 11.08 8.16
C ASP A 359 26.14 12.56 8.23
N ALA A 360 25.99 13.31 7.14
CA ALA A 360 26.37 14.72 7.10
C ALA A 360 25.41 15.57 7.94
N THR A 361 25.95 16.27 8.94
CA THR A 361 25.19 17.25 9.75
C THR A 361 25.34 18.67 9.24
N LYS A 362 26.27 18.92 8.30
CA LYS A 362 26.49 20.25 7.71
C LYS A 362 26.87 20.19 6.23
N ILE A 363 26.17 20.94 5.38
CA ILE A 363 26.57 21.16 3.98
C ILE A 363 26.75 22.66 3.76
N ASN A 364 27.88 23.06 3.18
CA ASN A 364 28.15 24.45 2.82
C ASN A 364 28.29 24.51 1.29
N ALA A 365 27.55 25.37 0.61
CA ALA A 365 27.61 25.52 -0.83
C ALA A 365 27.60 27.00 -1.24
N SER A 366 28.46 27.36 -2.19
CA SER A 366 28.44 28.69 -2.81
C SER A 366 29.08 28.70 -4.19
N SER A 367 28.51 29.51 -5.10
CA SER A 367 28.92 29.57 -6.51
C SER A 367 28.94 28.18 -7.15
N PHE A 368 27.84 27.44 -6.95
CA PHE A 368 27.70 26.02 -7.27
C PHE A 368 26.27 25.69 -7.74
N GLY A 369 26.14 24.63 -8.55
CA GLY A 369 24.87 24.09 -9.02
C GLY A 369 24.74 22.60 -8.69
N PHE A 370 23.81 22.23 -7.81
CA PHE A 370 23.44 20.83 -7.60
C PHE A 370 22.53 20.39 -8.74
N TRP A 371 22.99 19.49 -9.61
CA TRP A 371 22.15 18.90 -10.66
C TRP A 371 21.85 17.44 -10.29
N GLY A 372 20.59 17.19 -9.92
CA GLY A 372 20.15 15.99 -9.20
C GLY A 372 19.54 16.31 -7.84
N THR A 373 18.77 15.37 -7.29
CA THR A 373 18.14 15.50 -5.97
C THR A 373 19.14 15.22 -4.85
N VAL A 374 19.07 16.01 -3.78
CA VAL A 374 19.86 15.83 -2.55
C VAL A 374 18.96 15.30 -1.44
N LEU A 375 19.31 14.14 -0.89
CA LEU A 375 18.78 13.61 0.37
C LEU A 375 19.86 13.76 1.44
N ALA A 376 19.64 14.64 2.40
CA ALA A 376 20.59 14.97 3.47
C ALA A 376 19.83 15.25 4.78
N PRO A 377 19.01 14.30 5.30
CA PRO A 377 17.96 14.57 6.29
C PRO A 377 18.50 15.01 7.66
N LEU A 378 19.80 14.82 7.93
CA LEU A 378 20.49 15.27 9.14
C LEU A 378 21.22 16.62 8.97
N ALA A 379 21.29 17.15 7.74
CA ALA A 379 22.16 18.27 7.40
C ALA A 379 21.49 19.65 7.55
N ASP A 380 22.15 20.55 8.28
CA ASP A 380 21.93 21.98 8.14
C ASP A 380 22.71 22.50 6.92
N ILE A 381 21.97 22.99 5.92
CA ILE A 381 22.52 23.44 4.64
C ILE A 381 22.66 24.98 4.64
N THR A 382 23.87 25.47 4.40
CA THR A 382 24.12 26.89 4.08
C THR A 382 24.42 27.01 2.60
N PHE A 383 23.48 27.55 1.80
CA PHE A 383 23.62 27.63 0.33
C PHE A 383 23.30 29.03 -0.18
N ASN A 384 24.30 29.73 -0.74
CA ASN A 384 24.19 31.12 -1.20
C ASN A 384 24.83 31.30 -2.59
N ASN A 385 24.28 32.17 -3.43
CA ASN A 385 24.78 32.46 -4.78
C ASN A 385 25.01 31.17 -5.61
N GLY A 386 23.94 30.43 -5.89
CA GLY A 386 23.97 29.15 -6.59
C GLY A 386 22.57 28.61 -6.84
N SER A 387 22.45 27.43 -7.46
CA SER A 387 21.15 26.82 -7.77
C SER A 387 21.09 25.33 -7.44
N TRP A 388 19.88 24.78 -7.39
CA TRP A 388 19.68 23.34 -7.51
C TRP A 388 18.61 23.00 -8.54
N ASP A 389 18.94 22.04 -9.39
CA ASP A 389 18.14 21.48 -10.45
C ASP A 389 17.74 20.06 -10.03
N GLY A 390 16.78 19.99 -9.11
CA GLY A 390 16.41 18.78 -8.37
C GLY A 390 15.54 19.08 -7.15
N GLY A 391 15.33 18.08 -6.30
CA GLY A 391 14.82 18.27 -4.94
C GLY A 391 15.96 18.47 -3.92
N ILE A 392 15.71 19.17 -2.81
CA ILE A 392 16.55 19.12 -1.60
C ILE A 392 15.68 18.68 -0.43
N TYR A 393 16.08 17.59 0.23
CA TYR A 393 15.41 16.99 1.37
C TYR A 393 16.39 16.97 2.56
N ALA A 394 16.27 17.91 3.51
CA ALA A 394 17.32 18.19 4.50
C ALA A 394 16.81 18.59 5.90
N ASN A 395 17.70 18.68 6.91
CA ASN A 395 17.29 19.18 8.23
C ASN A 395 16.91 20.67 8.17
N SER A 396 17.76 21.53 7.60
CA SER A 396 17.39 22.94 7.37
C SER A 396 18.12 23.53 6.16
N LEU A 397 17.64 24.67 5.66
CA LEU A 397 18.35 25.44 4.63
C LEU A 397 18.38 26.93 4.97
N THR A 398 19.56 27.54 4.88
CA THR A 398 19.75 28.99 5.03
C THR A 398 20.57 29.56 3.88
N GLY A 399 19.98 30.52 3.15
CA GLY A 399 20.68 31.29 2.14
C GLY A 399 19.89 31.48 0.83
N THR A 400 20.54 32.21 -0.08
CA THR A 400 19.92 32.82 -1.27
C THR A 400 20.01 31.97 -2.54
N ALA A 401 20.18 30.64 -2.43
CA ALA A 401 20.21 29.78 -3.61
C ALA A 401 18.82 29.62 -4.26
N GLU A 402 18.79 29.35 -5.57
CA GLU A 402 17.58 29.26 -6.39
C GLU A 402 17.22 27.81 -6.75
N GLY A 403 15.95 27.43 -6.64
CA GLY A 403 15.48 26.07 -6.93
C GLY A 403 14.76 25.96 -8.27
N HIS A 404 15.18 25.02 -9.13
CA HIS A 404 14.60 24.76 -10.46
C HIS A 404 13.85 23.43 -10.53
N ILE A 405 12.76 23.36 -11.30
CA ILE A 405 11.95 22.14 -11.44
C ILE A 405 12.69 21.12 -12.33
N ASN A 406 13.36 20.17 -11.70
CA ASN A 406 13.92 18.98 -12.34
C ASN A 406 13.78 17.76 -11.39
N PRO A 407 12.55 17.37 -11.03
CA PRO A 407 12.30 16.39 -9.98
C PRO A 407 12.96 15.03 -10.27
N LEU A 408 13.35 14.32 -9.22
CA LEU A 408 13.78 12.93 -9.33
C LEU A 408 12.63 12.11 -9.94
N LYS A 409 12.91 11.36 -11.01
CA LYS A 409 12.00 10.32 -11.50
C LYS A 409 11.98 9.21 -10.47
N ASP A 410 10.83 8.98 -9.85
CA ASP A 410 10.63 7.95 -8.85
C ASP A 410 11.16 6.59 -9.33
N PHE A 411 11.62 5.77 -8.40
CA PHE A 411 12.10 4.42 -8.68
C PHE A 411 12.02 3.54 -7.44
N GLU A 412 12.10 2.24 -7.63
CA GLU A 412 12.14 1.26 -6.55
C GLU A 412 13.37 0.37 -6.70
N PHE A 413 13.85 -0.22 -5.61
CA PHE A 413 14.87 -1.27 -5.66
C PHE A 413 14.54 -2.37 -4.67
N CYS A 414 14.66 -3.62 -5.11
CA CYS A 414 14.18 -4.81 -4.43
C CYS A 414 15.37 -5.73 -4.17
N GLN A 415 15.49 -6.28 -2.95
CA GLN A 415 16.72 -6.97 -2.52
C GLN A 415 17.08 -8.20 -3.38
N ASP A 416 16.10 -8.84 -4.01
CA ASP A 416 16.29 -9.99 -4.90
C ASP A 416 16.57 -9.63 -6.39
N GLY A 417 16.76 -8.34 -6.70
CA GLY A 417 17.24 -7.86 -8.01
C GLY A 417 16.19 -7.65 -9.09
N GLU A 418 14.93 -8.07 -8.87
CA GLU A 418 13.78 -7.73 -9.74
C GLU A 418 13.32 -6.27 -9.51
N ASN A 419 14.22 -5.32 -9.74
CA ASN A 419 13.95 -3.89 -9.56
C ASN A 419 13.02 -3.36 -10.68
N HIS A 420 11.94 -2.69 -10.30
CA HIS A 420 10.99 -2.03 -11.19
C HIS A 420 11.38 -0.54 -11.41
N TYR A 421 11.35 -0.09 -12.68
CA TYR A 421 11.88 1.22 -13.14
C TYR A 421 11.09 1.82 -14.32
#